data_AF-A0A2V6BD03-F1
#
_entry.id   AF-A0A2V6BD03-F1
#
_cell.length_a   1.000
_cell.length_b   1.000
_cell.length_c   1.000
_cell.angle_alpha   90.00
_cell.angle_beta   90.00
_cell.angle_gamma   90.00
#
_symmetry.space_group_name_H-M   'P 1'
#
loop_
_entity.id
_entity.type
_entity.pdbx_description
1 polymer ?
#
loop_
_entity_poly.entity_id
_entity_poly.type
_entity_poly.pdbx_seq_one_letter_code
_entity_poly.pdbx_strand_id
1 'polypeptide(L)' 'MIGSTIPSHVIVRGSAAGFAQEIQIGSHRVTADEPVESGGTDTGSSPYDLLLAA' A
#
# COMPACT_ATOMS: atom_id res chain seq x y z
N MET A 1 2.97 15.51 -29.66
CA MET A 1 3.59 15.22 -28.35
C MET A 1 2.76 14.13 -27.70
N ILE A 2 3.09 12.85 -27.92
CA ILE A 2 2.44 11.76 -27.20
C ILE A 2 3.15 11.63 -25.85
N GLY A 3 2.45 11.96 -24.76
CA GLY A 3 2.94 11.65 -23.42
C GLY A 3 2.99 10.14 -23.30
N SER A 4 4.18 9.55 -23.34
CA SER A 4 4.37 8.14 -23.01
C SER A 4 4.02 8.00 -21.54
N THR A 5 2.79 7.60 -21.23
CA THR A 5 2.39 7.19 -19.88
C THR A 5 3.09 5.86 -19.62
N ILE A 6 4.36 5.93 -19.20
CA ILE A 6 4.99 4.79 -18.54
C ILE A 6 4.04 4.42 -17.41
N PRO A 7 3.48 3.19 -17.37
CA PRO A 7 2.60 2.80 -16.29
C PRO A 7 3.33 3.08 -14.98
N SER A 8 2.68 3.82 -14.09
CA SER A 8 3.25 4.14 -12.78
C SER A 8 3.62 2.84 -12.09
N HIS A 9 4.92 2.61 -11.92
CA HIS A 9 5.42 1.40 -11.28
C HIS A 9 5.02 1.44 -9.80
N VAL A 10 4.43 0.33 -9.33
CA VAL A 10 4.04 0.16 -7.94
C VAL A 10 5.06 -0.74 -7.27
N ILE A 11 5.72 -0.21 -6.22
CA ILE A 11 6.63 -1.00 -5.39
C ILE A 11 5.97 -1.17 -4.03
N VAL A 12 5.79 -2.42 -3.61
CA VAL A 12 5.27 -2.77 -2.30
C VAL A 12 6.39 -3.41 -1.49
N ARG A 13 6.62 -2.92 -0.27
CA ARG A 13 7.62 -3.45 0.66
C ARG A 13 6.92 -3.88 1.94
N GLY A 14 6.95 -5.18 2.22
CA GLY A 14 6.52 -5.71 3.49
C GLY A 14 7.59 -5.54 4.56
N SER A 15 7.16 -5.25 5.78
CA SER A 15 8.02 -5.41 6.95
C SER A 15 7.87 -6.82 7.54
N ALA A 16 8.80 -7.24 8.38
CA ALA A 16 8.64 -8.47 9.17
C ALA A 16 7.73 -8.27 10.41
N ALA A 17 7.09 -7.10 10.54
CA ALA A 17 6.15 -6.79 11.61
C ALA A 17 4.70 -6.96 11.09
N GLY A 18 4.12 -8.12 11.38
CA GLY A 18 2.74 -8.45 10.97
C GLY A 18 2.55 -8.36 9.45
N PHE A 19 1.53 -7.61 9.04
CA PHE A 19 1.16 -7.40 7.64
C PHE A 19 1.45 -5.98 7.14
N ALA A 20 2.23 -5.18 7.87
CA ALA A 20 2.53 -3.80 7.49
C ALA A 20 3.28 -3.71 6.15
N GLN A 21 2.76 -2.90 5.24
CA GLN A 21 3.26 -2.62 3.90
C GLN A 21 3.52 -1.13 3.69
N GLU A 22 4.63 -0.81 3.03
CA GLU A 22 4.89 0.49 2.43
C GLU A 22 4.70 0.39 0.91
N ILE A 23 3.77 1.18 0.37
CA ILE A 23 3.39 1.19 -1.05
C ILE A 23 3.86 2.50 -1.68
N GLN A 24 4.67 2.41 -2.73
CA GLN A 24 5.13 3.54 -3.51
C GLN A 24 4.51 3.51 -4.92
N ILE A 25 3.77 4.57 -5.27
CA ILE A 25 3.14 4.75 -6.59
C ILE A 25 3.68 6.04 -7.19
N GLY A 26 4.72 5.95 -8.02
CA GLY A 26 5.44 7.14 -8.49
C GLY A 26 6.00 7.96 -7.31
N SER A 27 5.50 9.18 -7.12
CA SER A 27 5.84 10.07 -5.99
C SER A 27 4.96 9.87 -4.75
N HIS A 28 3.86 9.14 -4.85
CA HIS A 28 2.93 8.91 -3.75
C HIS A 28 3.40 7.77 -2.85
N ARG A 29 3.16 7.91 -1.54
CA ARG A 29 3.38 6.87 -0.54
C ARG A 29 2.09 6.60 0.21
N VAL A 30 1.79 5.32 0.40
CA VAL A 30 0.64 4.82 1.15
C VAL A 30 1.14 3.72 2.09
N THR A 31 0.62 3.69 3.31
CA THR A 31 0.84 2.58 4.24
C THR A 31 -0.41 1.70 4.27
N ALA A 32 -0.22 0.39 4.32
CA ALA A 32 -1.31 -0.57 4.49
C ALA A 32 -0.94 -1.57 5.58
N ASP A 33 -1.88 -1.93 6.45
CA ASP A 33 -1.65 -2.91 7.49
C ASP A 33 -2.97 -3.49 7.95
N GLU A 34 -2.98 -4.78 8.26
CA GLU A 34 -4.18 -5.40 8.82
C GLU A 34 -4.37 -4.96 10.30
N PRO A 35 -5.61 -4.97 10.81
CA PRO A 35 -5.86 -4.81 12.23
C PRO A 35 -5.13 -5.88 13.07
N VAL A 36 -4.94 -5.59 14.36
CA VAL A 36 -4.30 -6.53 15.30
C VAL A 36 -5.09 -7.84 15.41
N GLU A 37 -6.43 -7.81 15.40
CA GLU A 37 -7.25 -9.04 15.42
C GLU A 37 -7.04 -9.96 14.21
N SER A 38 -6.53 -9.41 13.11
CA SER A 38 -6.22 -10.13 11.87
C SER A 38 -4.72 -10.47 11.74
N GLY A 39 -3.92 -10.17 12.78
CA GLY A 39 -2.48 -10.47 12.83
C GLY A 39 -1.57 -9.39 12.26
N GLY A 40 -2.11 -8.21 11.94
CA GLY A 40 -1.31 -7.04 11.55
C GLY A 40 -0.87 -6.21 12.75
N THR A 41 -0.38 -5.00 12.47
CA THR A 41 0.08 -4.06 13.51
C THR A 41 -0.71 -2.75 13.57
N ASP A 42 -1.79 -2.64 12.80
CA ASP A 42 -2.69 -1.47 12.76
C ASP A 42 -1.95 -0.14 12.52
N THR A 43 -0.93 -0.15 11.64
CA THR A 43 -0.10 1.02 11.31
C THR A 43 -0.54 1.78 10.05
N GLY A 44 -1.65 1.35 9.43
CA GLY A 44 -2.19 1.91 8.20
C GLY A 44 -3.59 1.34 7.91
N SER A 45 -4.23 1.81 6.84
CA SER A 45 -5.52 1.25 6.42
C SER A 45 -5.35 -0.20 5.98
N SER A 46 -6.37 -1.05 6.21
CA SER A 46 -6.30 -2.42 5.72
C SER A 46 -6.26 -2.46 4.19
N PRO A 47 -5.72 -3.53 3.56
CA PRO A 47 -5.83 -3.73 2.13
C PRO A 47 -7.27 -3.65 1.61
N TYR A 48 -8.24 -4.06 2.43
CA TYR A 48 -9.66 -3.98 2.08
C TYR A 48 -10.20 -2.54 2.14
N ASP A 49 -9.77 -1.73 3.12
CA ASP A 49 -10.12 -0.31 3.17
C ASP A 49 -9.60 0.44 1.95
N LEU A 50 -8.34 0.15 1.55
CA LEU A 50 -7.75 0.73 0.34
C LEU A 50 -8.51 0.34 -0.93
N LEU A 51 -8.98 -0.91 -1.02
CA LEU A 51 -9.81 -1.36 -2.15
C LEU A 51 -11.16 -0.63 -2.18
N LEU A 52 -11.79 -0.42 -1.02
CA LEU A 52 -13.09 0.24 -0.91
C LEU A 52 -13.03 1.76 -1.10
N ALA A 53 -11.86 2.36 -0.90
CA ALA A 53 -11.64 3.80 -1.07
C ALA A 53 -11.42 4.25 -2.54
N ALA A 54 -11.33 3.30 -3.48
CA ALA A 54 -11.02 3.54 -4.89
C ALA A 54 -12.20 4.11 -5.71
#